data_AF-C6BZJ4-F1
#
_entry.id   AF-C6BZJ4-F1
#
_cell.length_a   1.000
_cell.length_b   1.000
_cell.length_c   1.000
_cell.angle_alpha   90.00
_cell.angle_beta   90.00
_cell.angle_gamma   90.00
#
_symmetry.space_group_name_H-M   'P 1'
#
loop_
_entity.id
_entity.type
_entity.pdbx_description
1 polymer ?
#
loop_
_entity_poly.entity_id
_entity_poly.type
_entity_poly.pdbx_seq_one_letter_code
_entity_poly.pdbx_strand_id
1 'polypeptide(L)'
;MIRHYAQIFRILTKASLCVLLLVSAGCSIFYKPIEQAQYYALNQQYDAAVDELSDLIDSDASEEEIAQAFMLRGEAYTSLKEYRYAYRDLQVAWKLSCHIYQISPEPQQPENNEQRQESTNATQEPAPAPFSPALACIEQLPQLIDNLKPFTSEFGAIMATQEASAIVKKLYPEMPR
;
A
#
# COMPACT_ATOMS: atom_id res chain seq x y z
N MET A 1 9.10 61.01 10.06
CA MET A 1 9.07 60.15 8.85
C MET A 1 10.02 58.95 8.92
N ILE A 2 11.29 59.11 9.32
CA ILE A 2 12.31 58.03 9.28
C ILE A 2 11.99 56.82 10.19
N ARG A 3 11.38 57.05 11.37
CA ARG A 3 11.02 55.98 12.33
C ARG A 3 9.91 55.04 11.84
N HIS A 4 8.95 55.55 11.05
CA HIS A 4 7.87 54.72 10.49
C HIS A 4 8.38 53.85 9.33
N TYR A 5 9.33 54.36 8.54
CA TYR A 5 9.96 53.60 7.45
C TYR A 5 10.74 52.39 7.99
N ALA A 6 11.46 52.56 9.11
CA ALA A 6 12.19 51.48 9.76
C ALA A 6 11.27 50.39 10.39
N GLN A 7 10.08 50.77 10.87
CA GLN A 7 9.11 49.78 11.37
C GLN A 7 8.43 49.00 10.23
N ILE A 8 8.03 49.68 9.15
CA ILE A 8 7.44 49.04 7.97
C ILE A 8 8.42 48.05 7.34
N PHE A 9 9.70 48.43 7.23
CA PHE A 9 10.75 47.56 6.71
C PHE A 9 10.92 46.29 7.56
N ARG A 10 10.90 46.41 8.90
CA ARG A 10 10.99 45.24 9.82
C ARG A 10 9.79 44.31 9.73
N ILE A 11 8.60 44.84 9.47
CA ILE A 11 7.37 44.04 9.29
C ILE A 11 7.44 43.29 7.96
N LEU A 12 7.86 43.96 6.87
CA LEU A 12 8.03 43.34 5.56
C LEU A 12 9.09 42.23 5.56
N THR A 13 10.22 42.43 6.24
CA THR A 13 11.25 41.38 6.36
C THR A 13 10.75 40.17 7.15
N LYS A 14 9.93 40.37 8.20
CA LYS A 14 9.35 39.27 8.96
C LYS A 14 8.26 38.54 8.17
N ALA A 15 7.43 39.27 7.42
CA ALA A 15 6.43 38.68 6.55
C ALA A 15 7.07 37.84 5.42
N SER A 16 8.14 38.35 4.80
CA SER A 16 8.91 37.63 3.78
C SER A 16 9.56 36.36 4.34
N LEU A 17 10.13 36.41 5.55
CA LEU A 17 10.68 35.22 6.22
C LEU A 17 9.58 34.20 6.57
N CYS A 18 8.40 34.66 6.97
CA CYS A 18 7.26 33.80 7.29
C CYS A 18 6.69 33.09 6.04
N VAL A 19 6.63 33.80 4.90
CA VAL A 19 6.21 33.24 3.61
C VAL A 19 7.23 32.23 3.10
N LEU A 20 8.53 32.49 3.25
CA LEU A 20 9.60 31.54 2.89
C LEU A 20 9.54 30.25 3.72
N LEU A 21 9.26 30.35 5.02
CA LEU A 21 9.10 29.18 5.90
C LEU A 21 7.84 28.35 5.58
N LEU A 22 6.76 28.99 5.13
CA LEU A 22 5.53 28.30 4.70
C LEU A 22 5.71 27.56 3.37
N VAL A 23 6.55 28.08 2.45
CA VAL A 23 6.81 27.43 1.16
C VAL A 23 7.71 26.20 1.30
N SER A 24 8.69 26.20 2.22
CA SER A 24 9.56 25.03 2.45
C SER A 24 8.86 23.85 3.14
N ALA A 25 7.75 24.10 3.84
CA ALA A 25 6.92 23.03 4.42
C ALA A 25 5.94 22.39 3.41
N GLY A 26 5.86 22.93 2.18
CA GLY A 26 4.89 22.52 1.16
C GLY A 26 5.36 21.44 0.17
N CYS A 27 6.55 20.87 0.33
CA CYS A 27 7.11 19.91 -0.64
C CYS A 27 6.86 18.43 -0.33
N SER A 28 5.90 18.09 0.53
CA SER A 28 5.50 16.70 0.80
C SER A 28 4.16 16.30 0.16
N ILE A 29 3.55 17.17 -0.66
CA ILE A 29 2.11 17.10 -0.98
C ILE A 29 1.74 16.02 -2.03
N PHE A 30 2.69 15.32 -2.66
CA PHE A 30 2.39 14.25 -3.63
C PHE A 30 3.30 13.03 -3.49
N TYR A 31 3.62 12.63 -2.26
CA TYR A 31 4.29 11.36 -2.06
C TYR A 31 3.25 10.25 -2.14
N LYS A 32 3.38 9.34 -3.12
CA LYS A 32 2.51 8.16 -3.29
C LYS A 32 3.32 6.91 -2.90
N PRO A 33 3.26 6.46 -1.62
CA PRO A 33 4.15 5.41 -1.12
C PRO A 33 4.00 4.09 -1.89
N ILE A 34 2.79 3.77 -2.35
CA ILE A 34 2.50 2.57 -3.14
C ILE A 34 3.25 2.57 -4.47
N GLU A 35 3.22 3.68 -5.22
CA GLU A 35 3.92 3.79 -6.50
C GLU A 35 5.45 3.69 -6.29
N GLN A 36 5.96 4.28 -5.20
CA GLN A 36 7.37 4.19 -4.85
C GLN A 36 7.80 2.76 -4.48
N ALA A 37 7.01 2.06 -3.67
CA ALA A 37 7.27 0.67 -3.32
C ALA A 37 7.24 -0.25 -4.54
N GLN A 38 6.30 -0.03 -5.47
CA GLN A 38 6.25 -0.75 -6.74
C GLN A 38 7.50 -0.46 -7.59
N TYR A 39 7.94 0.80 -7.66
CA TYR A 39 9.18 1.16 -8.34
C TYR A 39 10.38 0.43 -7.73
N TYR A 40 10.50 0.37 -6.40
CA TYR A 40 11.55 -0.41 -5.74
C TYR A 40 11.47 -1.90 -6.09
N ALA A 41 10.27 -2.49 -6.06
CA ALA A 41 10.08 -3.90 -6.40
C ALA A 41 10.46 -4.22 -7.87
N LEU A 42 10.13 -3.34 -8.82
CA LEU A 42 10.54 -3.46 -10.23
C LEU A 42 12.06 -3.43 -10.40
N ASN A 43 12.76 -2.68 -9.54
CA ASN A 43 14.22 -2.61 -9.50
C ASN A 43 14.85 -3.68 -8.59
N GLN A 44 14.08 -4.68 -8.14
CA GLN A 44 14.51 -5.75 -7.24
C GLN A 44 15.03 -5.25 -5.87
N GLN A 45 14.66 -4.03 -5.48
CA GLN A 45 14.98 -3.43 -4.19
C GLN A 45 13.88 -3.77 -3.17
N TYR A 46 13.69 -5.07 -2.91
CA TYR A 46 12.55 -5.54 -2.13
C TYR A 46 12.58 -5.08 -0.67
N ASP A 47 13.75 -4.97 -0.04
CA ASP A 47 13.86 -4.42 1.32
C ASP A 47 13.36 -2.96 1.38
N ALA A 48 13.73 -2.14 0.39
CA ALA A 48 13.26 -0.75 0.31
C ALA A 48 11.74 -0.68 0.07
N ALA A 49 11.19 -1.60 -0.73
CA ALA A 49 9.75 -1.73 -0.88
C ALA A 49 9.07 -2.12 0.44
N VAL A 50 9.68 -3.03 1.22
CA VAL A 50 9.16 -3.43 2.54
C VAL A 50 9.15 -2.26 3.52
N ASP A 51 10.22 -1.48 3.57
CA ASP A 51 10.30 -0.30 4.46
C ASP A 51 9.22 0.72 4.10
N GLU A 52 9.11 1.05 2.81
CA GLU A 52 8.13 2.01 2.30
C GLU A 52 6.68 1.63 2.63
N LEU A 53 6.36 0.34 2.45
CA LEU A 53 5.02 -0.18 2.73
C LEU A 53 4.76 -0.30 4.23
N SER A 54 5.81 -0.48 5.04
CA SER A 54 5.67 -0.51 6.50
C SER A 54 5.34 0.87 7.04
N ASP A 55 6.01 1.91 6.54
CA ASP A 55 5.70 3.30 6.88
C ASP A 55 4.26 3.67 6.49
N LEU A 56 3.79 3.20 5.32
CA LEU A 56 2.40 3.40 4.91
C LEU A 56 1.40 2.68 5.83
N ILE A 57 1.68 1.44 6.24
CA ILE A 57 0.81 0.67 7.15
C ILE A 57 0.69 1.33 8.53
N ASP A 58 1.75 1.97 9.00
CA ASP A 58 1.78 2.65 10.30
C ASP A 58 1.27 4.11 10.24
N SER A 59 0.80 4.56 9.07
CA SER A 59 0.26 5.91 8.83
C SER A 59 -1.27 6.00 9.01
N ASP A 60 -1.86 7.16 8.68
CA ASP A 60 -3.31 7.39 8.65
C ASP A 60 -3.95 7.14 7.27
N ALA A 61 -3.30 6.33 6.43
CA ALA A 61 -3.80 5.91 5.14
C ALA A 61 -5.17 5.20 5.22
N SER A 62 -5.89 5.18 4.10
CA SER A 62 -7.18 4.51 4.01
C SER A 62 -7.08 3.00 4.20
N GLU A 63 -8.18 2.34 4.59
CA GLU A 63 -8.22 0.88 4.74
C GLU A 63 -7.86 0.16 3.43
N GLU A 64 -8.23 0.73 2.30
CA GLU A 64 -7.92 0.21 0.97
C GLU A 64 -6.41 0.31 0.66
N GLU A 65 -5.79 1.46 0.94
CA GLU A 65 -4.34 1.64 0.79
C GLU A 65 -3.57 0.71 1.73
N ILE A 66 -4.04 0.54 2.97
CA ILE A 66 -3.43 -0.38 3.92
C ILE A 66 -3.57 -1.84 3.44
N ALA A 67 -4.73 -2.23 2.91
CA ALA A 67 -4.93 -3.56 2.33
C ALA A 67 -3.98 -3.81 1.15
N GLN A 68 -3.86 -2.84 0.24
CA GLN A 68 -2.92 -2.90 -0.87
C GLN A 68 -1.47 -2.96 -0.36
N ALA A 69 -1.13 -2.21 0.69
CA ALA A 69 0.21 -2.19 1.26
C ALA A 69 0.62 -3.54 1.84
N PHE A 70 -0.27 -4.19 2.60
CA PHE A 70 -0.04 -5.56 3.08
C PHE A 70 0.14 -6.55 1.92
N MET A 71 -0.65 -6.43 0.85
CA MET A 71 -0.51 -7.30 -0.32
C MET A 71 0.87 -7.15 -0.97
N LEU A 72 1.25 -5.93 -1.31
CA LEU A 72 2.54 -5.63 -1.95
C LEU A 72 3.72 -6.00 -1.05
N ARG A 73 3.60 -5.82 0.26
CA ARG A 73 4.67 -6.18 1.21
C ARG A 73 4.79 -7.69 1.32
N GLY A 74 3.68 -8.42 1.23
CA GLY A 74 3.66 -9.88 1.13
C GLY A 74 4.35 -10.41 -0.14
N GLU A 75 4.14 -9.75 -1.28
CA GLU A 75 4.85 -10.06 -2.53
C GLU A 75 6.36 -9.75 -2.46
N ALA A 76 6.73 -8.62 -1.83
CA ALA A 76 8.12 -8.28 -1.57
C ALA A 76 8.81 -9.33 -0.67
N TYR A 77 8.16 -9.73 0.44
CA TYR A 77 8.65 -10.81 1.30
C TYR A 77 8.75 -12.15 0.55
N THR A 78 7.83 -12.43 -0.38
CA THR A 78 7.91 -13.62 -1.24
C THR A 78 9.18 -13.59 -2.09
N SER A 79 9.51 -12.44 -2.67
CA SER A 79 10.72 -12.23 -3.47
C SER A 79 12.00 -12.35 -2.62
N LEU A 80 11.94 -11.92 -1.35
CA LEU A 80 13.00 -12.11 -0.34
C LEU A 80 13.07 -13.54 0.22
N LYS A 81 12.14 -14.43 -0.16
CA LYS A 81 11.99 -15.81 0.37
C LYS A 81 11.67 -15.87 1.86
N GLU A 82 11.09 -14.81 2.40
CA GLU A 82 10.62 -14.73 3.79
C GLU A 82 9.17 -15.20 3.89
N TYR A 83 8.94 -16.47 3.52
CA TYR A 83 7.60 -17.01 3.25
C TYR A 83 6.63 -16.94 4.43
N ARG A 84 7.12 -16.97 5.67
CA ARG A 84 6.26 -16.79 6.86
C ARG A 84 5.66 -15.39 6.92
N TYR A 85 6.48 -14.36 6.69
CA TYR A 85 6.02 -12.97 6.70
C TYR A 85 5.17 -12.67 5.47
N ALA A 86 5.54 -13.21 4.30
CA ALA A 86 4.72 -13.15 3.10
C ALA A 86 3.32 -13.72 3.33
N TYR A 87 3.22 -14.94 3.87
CA TYR A 87 1.95 -15.59 4.15
C TYR A 87 1.10 -14.80 5.15
N ARG A 88 1.72 -14.28 6.23
CA ARG A 88 1.04 -13.44 7.22
C ARG A 88 0.46 -12.18 6.57
N ASP A 89 1.25 -11.45 5.80
CA ASP A 89 0.83 -10.18 5.21
C ASP A 89 -0.24 -10.37 4.14
N LEU A 90 -0.13 -11.42 3.30
CA LEU A 90 -1.19 -11.78 2.34
C LEU A 90 -2.49 -12.18 3.04
N GLN A 91 -2.42 -12.86 4.20
CA GLN A 91 -3.61 -13.18 4.99
C GLN A 91 -4.26 -11.93 5.61
N VAL A 92 -3.47 -10.94 6.03
CA VAL A 92 -4.00 -9.64 6.48
C VAL A 92 -4.70 -8.95 5.32
N ALA A 93 -4.00 -8.79 4.19
CA ALA A 93 -4.55 -8.17 2.99
C ALA A 93 -5.86 -8.85 2.56
N TRP A 94 -5.93 -10.18 2.61
CA TRP A 94 -7.12 -10.92 2.20
C TRP A 94 -8.32 -10.60 3.09
N LYS A 95 -8.12 -10.57 4.40
CA LYS A 95 -9.18 -10.19 5.36
C LYS A 95 -9.68 -8.76 5.14
N LEU A 96 -8.77 -7.80 4.97
CA LEU A 96 -9.12 -6.40 4.75
C LEU A 96 -9.86 -6.22 3.43
N SER A 97 -9.31 -6.75 2.33
CA SER A 97 -9.95 -6.68 1.00
C SER A 97 -11.35 -7.28 1.00
N CYS A 98 -11.52 -8.45 1.62
CA CYS A 98 -12.83 -9.07 1.71
C CYS A 98 -13.80 -8.30 2.59
N HIS A 99 -13.33 -7.71 3.69
CA HIS A 99 -14.17 -6.85 4.52
C HIS A 99 -14.65 -5.63 3.74
N ILE A 100 -13.72 -4.90 3.11
CA ILE A 100 -14.00 -3.72 2.28
C ILE A 100 -15.02 -4.07 1.18
N TYR A 101 -14.77 -5.16 0.46
CA TYR A 101 -15.68 -5.64 -0.59
C TYR A 101 -17.09 -5.97 -0.06
N GLN A 102 -17.19 -6.55 1.14
CA GLN A 102 -18.49 -6.89 1.74
C GLN A 102 -19.29 -5.66 2.17
N ILE A 103 -18.64 -4.62 2.70
CA ILE A 103 -19.32 -3.41 3.20
C ILE A 103 -19.55 -2.37 2.10
N SER A 104 -18.78 -2.42 1.01
CA SER A 104 -18.87 -1.51 -0.13
C SER A 104 -18.70 -2.28 -1.45
N PRO A 105 -19.68 -3.12 -1.84
CA PRO A 105 -19.59 -3.84 -3.10
C PRO A 105 -19.64 -2.85 -4.27
N GLU A 106 -18.57 -2.80 -5.06
CA GLU A 106 -18.59 -2.07 -6.34
C GLU A 106 -19.69 -2.63 -7.24
N PRO A 107 -20.41 -1.79 -8.00
CA PRO A 107 -21.30 -2.28 -9.03
C PRO A 107 -20.50 -3.15 -9.99
N GLN A 108 -20.92 -4.42 -10.13
CA GLN A 108 -20.35 -5.34 -11.12
C GLN A 108 -20.42 -4.66 -12.49
N GLN A 109 -19.29 -4.16 -12.98
CA GLN A 109 -19.17 -3.90 -14.41
C GLN A 109 -19.31 -5.27 -15.08
N PRO A 110 -20.22 -5.43 -16.06
CA PRO A 110 -20.45 -6.73 -16.66
C PRO A 110 -19.12 -7.22 -17.24
N GLU A 111 -18.68 -8.37 -16.72
CA GLU A 111 -17.59 -9.18 -17.24
C GLU A 111 -17.91 -9.57 -18.68
N ASN A 112 -17.53 -8.71 -19.62
CA ASN A 112 -17.42 -9.11 -21.01
C ASN A 112 -16.15 -9.93 -21.13
N ASN A 113 -16.30 -11.23 -20.87
CA ASN A 113 -15.36 -12.27 -21.24
C ASN A 113 -14.98 -12.11 -22.72
N GLU A 114 -13.74 -11.69 -23.00
CA GLU A 114 -12.99 -12.19 -24.14
C GLU A 114 -11.47 -11.97 -23.96
N GLN A 115 -10.79 -13.10 -23.77
CA GLN A 115 -9.41 -13.39 -24.14
C GLN A 115 -8.27 -12.97 -23.20
N ARG A 116 -7.84 -13.98 -22.43
CA ARG A 116 -6.42 -14.30 -22.23
C ARG A 116 -5.71 -14.28 -23.60
N GLN A 117 -4.95 -13.22 -23.88
CA GLN A 117 -3.93 -13.23 -24.93
C GLN A 117 -2.56 -13.17 -24.26
N GLU A 118 -1.90 -14.31 -24.19
CA GLU A 118 -0.45 -14.31 -24.44
C GLU A 118 -0.27 -13.87 -25.89
N SER A 119 0.26 -12.66 -26.10
CA SER A 119 0.94 -12.31 -27.33
C SER A 119 2.01 -11.25 -27.06
N THR A 120 3.24 -11.73 -27.17
CA THR A 120 4.45 -11.01 -27.54
C THR A 120 4.20 -9.80 -28.44
N ASN A 121 4.59 -8.60 -28.01
CA ASN A 121 5.47 -7.69 -28.76
C ASN A 121 5.81 -6.44 -27.91
N ALA A 122 7.07 -6.04 -28.01
CA ALA A 122 7.72 -5.08 -27.14
C ALA A 122 7.22 -3.62 -27.27
N THR A 123 7.40 -2.89 -26.17
CA THR A 123 7.39 -1.43 -25.99
C THR A 123 6.03 -0.79 -25.67
N GLN A 124 5.55 -1.04 -24.44
CA GLN A 124 5.10 -0.02 -23.49
C GLN A 124 4.61 -0.76 -22.25
N GLU A 125 5.28 -0.54 -21.12
CA GLU A 125 4.91 -1.11 -19.82
C GLU A 125 3.52 -0.55 -19.45
N PRO A 126 2.46 -1.38 -19.37
CA PRO A 126 1.16 -0.90 -18.94
C PRO A 126 1.30 -0.39 -17.50
N ALA A 127 0.77 0.81 -17.23
CA ALA A 127 0.66 1.28 -15.85
C ALA A 127 -0.01 0.18 -15.00
N PRO A 128 0.50 -0.12 -13.79
CA PRO A 128 -0.06 -1.19 -12.97
C PRO A 128 -1.55 -0.94 -12.77
N ALA A 129 -2.35 -1.97 -13.03
CA ALA A 129 -3.80 -1.89 -12.86
C ALA A 129 -4.11 -1.45 -11.41
N PRO A 130 -5.10 -0.56 -11.22
CA PRO A 130 -5.46 -0.10 -9.88
C PRO A 130 -5.89 -1.28 -9.02
N PHE A 131 -5.56 -1.22 -7.73
CA PHE A 131 -6.03 -2.21 -6.76
C PHE A 131 -7.56 -2.16 -6.70
N SER A 132 -8.19 -3.34 -6.72
CA SER A 132 -9.62 -3.49 -6.51
C SER A 132 -9.83 -4.47 -5.35
N PRO A 133 -10.50 -4.07 -4.25
CA PRO A 133 -10.78 -4.96 -3.13
C PRO A 133 -11.54 -6.24 -3.53
N ALA A 134 -12.43 -6.14 -4.52
CA ALA A 134 -13.19 -7.29 -5.03
C ALA A 134 -12.28 -8.33 -5.70
N LEU A 135 -11.46 -7.87 -6.67
CA LEU A 135 -10.50 -8.74 -7.37
C LEU A 135 -9.46 -9.32 -6.39
N ALA A 136 -8.98 -8.49 -5.46
CA ALA A 136 -8.03 -8.89 -4.44
C ALA A 136 -8.61 -10.00 -3.54
N CYS A 137 -9.83 -9.84 -3.06
CA CYS A 137 -10.51 -10.81 -2.19
C CYS A 137 -10.81 -12.14 -2.89
N ILE A 138 -11.35 -12.08 -4.12
CA ILE A 138 -11.94 -13.25 -4.80
C ILE A 138 -10.89 -14.06 -5.55
N GLU A 139 -9.88 -13.41 -6.14
CA GLU A 139 -8.95 -14.05 -7.07
C GLU A 139 -7.48 -13.90 -6.66
N GLN A 140 -6.99 -12.66 -6.57
CA GLN A 140 -5.55 -12.40 -6.49
C GLN A 140 -4.91 -12.92 -5.19
N LEU A 141 -5.46 -12.59 -4.03
CA LEU A 141 -4.87 -12.98 -2.74
C LEU A 141 -4.98 -14.49 -2.47
N PRO A 142 -6.12 -15.17 -2.74
CA PRO A 142 -6.19 -16.63 -2.68
C PRO A 142 -5.11 -17.31 -3.53
N GLN A 143 -4.88 -16.84 -4.76
CA GLN A 143 -3.85 -17.39 -5.63
C GLN A 143 -2.44 -17.18 -5.05
N LEU A 144 -2.11 -15.98 -4.57
CA LEU A 144 -0.82 -15.69 -3.96
C LEU A 144 -0.57 -16.55 -2.71
N ILE A 145 -1.57 -16.69 -1.84
CA ILE A 145 -1.50 -17.52 -0.64
C ILE A 145 -1.30 -19.00 -1.00
N ASP A 146 -2.00 -19.50 -2.02
CA ASP A 146 -1.89 -20.88 -2.47
C ASP A 146 -0.51 -21.19 -3.05
N ASN A 147 0.09 -20.25 -3.77
CA ASN A 147 1.45 -20.37 -4.30
C ASN A 147 2.52 -20.46 -3.20
N LEU A 148 2.22 -19.99 -1.98
CA LEU A 148 3.14 -20.10 -0.84
C LEU A 148 3.05 -21.45 -0.12
N LYS A 149 1.97 -22.23 -0.30
CA LYS A 149 1.78 -23.52 0.41
C LYS A 149 3.00 -24.47 0.32
N PRO A 150 3.68 -24.65 -0.82
CA PRO A 150 4.86 -25.52 -0.91
C PRO A 150 6.06 -25.04 -0.07
N PHE A 151 6.10 -23.76 0.28
CA PHE A 151 7.22 -23.11 0.96
C PHE A 151 6.96 -22.86 2.46
N THR A 152 5.73 -23.09 2.93
CA THR A 152 5.33 -22.93 4.33
C THR A 152 4.89 -24.26 4.93
N SER A 153 5.41 -24.63 6.10
CA SER A 153 4.88 -25.78 6.83
C SER A 153 3.46 -25.52 7.33
N GLU A 154 2.67 -26.58 7.57
CA GLU A 154 1.32 -26.45 8.14
C GLU A 154 1.34 -25.65 9.45
N PHE A 155 2.28 -25.95 10.35
CA PHE A 155 2.47 -25.19 11.58
C PHE A 155 2.83 -23.73 11.31
N GLY A 156 3.70 -23.46 10.32
CA GLY A 156 4.06 -22.11 9.91
C GLY A 156 2.87 -21.32 9.39
N ALA A 157 2.04 -21.93 8.54
CA ALA A 157 0.83 -21.33 8.01
C ALA A 157 -0.21 -21.06 9.11
N ILE A 158 -0.38 -21.98 10.07
CA ILE A 158 -1.25 -21.80 11.24
C ILE A 158 -0.78 -20.59 12.06
N MET A 159 0.51 -20.52 12.38
CA MET A 159 1.07 -19.42 13.16
C MET A 159 0.94 -18.07 12.45
N ALA A 160 1.28 -18.02 11.15
CA ALA A 160 1.14 -16.81 10.34
C ALA A 160 -0.32 -16.34 10.25
N THR A 161 -1.28 -17.27 10.17
CA THR A 161 -2.72 -16.94 10.18
C THR A 161 -3.18 -16.37 11.53
N GLN A 162 -2.66 -16.90 12.64
CA GLN A 162 -2.94 -16.36 13.98
C GLN A 162 -2.34 -14.95 14.13
N GLU A 163 -1.11 -14.75 13.68
CA GLU A 163 -0.45 -13.44 13.67
C GLU A 163 -1.23 -12.43 12.81
N ALA A 164 -1.65 -12.82 11.60
CA ALA A 164 -2.47 -11.98 10.73
C ALA A 164 -3.78 -11.55 11.43
N SER A 165 -4.44 -12.49 12.11
CA SER A 165 -5.66 -12.20 12.89
C SER A 165 -5.41 -11.22 14.04
N ALA A 166 -4.25 -11.32 14.71
CA ALA A 166 -3.86 -10.41 15.77
C ALA A 166 -3.55 -8.99 15.23
N ILE A 167 -2.90 -8.89 14.07
CA ILE A 167 -2.64 -7.62 13.38
C ILE A 167 -3.95 -6.93 13.01
N VAL A 168 -4.85 -7.63 12.31
CA VAL A 168 -6.15 -7.08 11.91
C VAL A 168 -6.93 -6.61 13.15
N LYS A 169 -6.97 -7.40 14.23
CA LYS A 169 -7.64 -7.01 15.46
C LYS A 169 -7.03 -5.75 16.11
N LYS A 170 -5.71 -5.58 16.01
CA LYS A 170 -5.01 -4.41 16.58
C LYS A 170 -5.33 -3.15 15.77
N LEU A 171 -5.31 -3.24 14.44
CA LEU A 171 -5.54 -2.11 13.54
C LEU A 171 -7.03 -1.76 13.42
N TYR A 172 -7.90 -2.78 13.41
CA TYR A 172 -9.33 -2.66 13.16
C TYR A 172 -10.13 -3.44 14.22
N PRO A 173 -10.25 -2.92 15.45
CA PRO A 173 -10.90 -3.63 16.55
C PRO A 173 -12.39 -3.91 16.33
N GLU A 174 -13.05 -3.13 15.46
CA GLU A 174 -14.47 -3.24 15.14
C GLU A 174 -14.76 -4.28 14.04
N MET A 175 -13.73 -4.83 13.38
CA MET A 175 -13.91 -5.81 12.31
C MET A 175 -14.46 -7.14 12.87
N PRO A 176 -15.52 -7.72 12.27
CA PRO A 176 -16.06 -9.01 12.70
C PRO A 176 -15.02 -10.14 12.54
N ARG A 177 -15.11 -11.14 13.42
CA ARG A 177 -14.18 -12.28 13.48
C ARG A 177 -14.47 -13.36 12.46
#